data_AF-A0A8J8SBS8-F1
#
_entry.id   AF-A0A8J8SBS8-F1
#
_cell.length_a   1.000
_cell.length_b   1.000
_cell.length_c   1.000
_cell.angle_alpha   90.00
_cell.angle_beta   90.00
_cell.angle_gamma   90.00
#
_symmetry.space_group_name_H-M   'P 1'
#
loop_
_entity.id
_entity.type
_entity.pdbx_description
1 polymer ?
#
loop_
_entity_poly.entity_id
_entity_poly.type
_entity_poly.pdbx_seq_one_letter_code
_entity_poly.pdbx_strand_id
1 'polypeptide(L)'
;MKRKYYLLTFLILLITEFFIAIYIHDMFIRPYIGDVLIVILMYTFIRGIHQKKIKFLPIYLLLVAIVVEIAQYFNLAENFEDNILMSTIIGRTFDIKDIYCYLVGTVIILMWEKIEIYKVISNA
;
A
#
# COMPACT_ATOMS: atom_id res chain seq x y z
N MET A 1 6.41 -23.40 0.59
CA MET A 1 5.30 -23.15 1.55
C MET A 1 5.00 -21.66 1.76
N LYS A 2 6.00 -20.77 1.88
CA LYS A 2 5.80 -19.32 2.13
C LYS A 2 4.89 -18.58 1.12
N ARG A 3 4.89 -18.94 -0.17
CA ARG A 3 4.07 -18.27 -1.21
C ARG A 3 2.56 -18.31 -0.95
N LYS A 4 2.05 -19.49 -0.56
CA LYS A 4 0.61 -19.67 -0.30
C LYS A 4 0.16 -18.80 0.87
N TYR A 5 1.01 -18.64 1.89
CA TYR A 5 0.73 -17.74 3.01
C TYR A 5 0.69 -16.27 2.57
N TYR A 6 1.66 -15.78 1.78
CA TYR A 6 1.61 -14.40 1.26
C TYR A 6 0.38 -14.13 0.40
N LEU A 7 -0.01 -15.07 -0.47
CA LEU A 7 -1.22 -14.94 -1.29
C LEU A 7 -2.51 -15.02 -0.47
N LEU A 8 -2.55 -15.87 0.56
CA LEU A 8 -3.69 -15.95 1.48
C LEU A 8 -3.81 -14.65 2.30
N THR A 9 -2.70 -14.15 2.84
CA THR A 9 -2.65 -12.87 3.54
C THR A 9 -3.08 -11.73 2.64
N PHE A 10 -2.61 -11.69 1.38
CA PHE A 10 -3.06 -10.73 0.38
C PHE A 10 -4.59 -10.79 0.20
N LEU A 11 -5.16 -11.98 0.03
CA LEU A 11 -6.60 -12.14 -0.15
C LEU A 11 -7.40 -11.65 1.07
N ILE A 12 -6.93 -11.97 2.28
CA ILE A 12 -7.56 -11.53 3.53
C ILE A 12 -7.48 -10.00 3.66
N LEU A 13 -6.33 -9.40 3.36
CA LEU A 13 -6.15 -7.95 3.38
C LEU A 13 -7.05 -7.27 2.34
N LEU A 14 -7.13 -7.82 1.13
CA LEU A 14 -7.96 -7.29 0.06
C LEU A 14 -9.44 -7.30 0.47
N ILE A 15 -9.92 -8.43 1.01
CA ILE A 15 -11.29 -8.53 1.52
C ILE A 15 -11.51 -7.49 2.63
N THR A 16 -10.58 -7.37 3.58
CA THR A 16 -10.65 -6.39 4.67
C THR A 16 -10.74 -4.96 4.14
N GLU A 17 -9.92 -4.60 3.14
CA GLU A 17 -9.94 -3.29 2.51
C GLU A 17 -11.29 -3.02 1.81
N PHE A 18 -11.83 -4.00 1.09
CA PHE A 18 -13.17 -3.91 0.50
C PHE A 18 -14.27 -3.73 1.55
N PHE A 19 -14.17 -4.44 2.68
CA PHE A 19 -15.11 -4.28 3.80
C PHE A 19 -15.01 -2.86 4.39
N ILE A 20 -13.80 -2.34 4.61
CA ILE A 20 -13.60 -0.96 5.07
C ILE A 20 -14.21 0.02 4.06
N ALA A 21 -13.95 -0.17 2.76
CA ALA A 21 -14.45 0.72 1.71
C ALA A 21 -15.98 0.74 1.59
N ILE A 22 -16.65 -0.40 1.81
CA ILE A 22 -18.11 -0.55 1.66
C ILE A 22 -18.85 -0.20 2.96
N TYR A 23 -18.36 -0.63 4.12
CA TYR A 23 -19.12 -0.55 5.37
C TYR A 23 -18.65 0.59 6.29
N ILE A 24 -17.42 1.05 6.16
CA ILE A 24 -16.88 2.13 6.99
C ILE A 24 -16.95 3.44 6.20
N HIS A 25 -18.00 4.20 6.45
CA HIS A 25 -18.21 5.52 5.88
C HIS A 25 -17.60 6.64 6.73
N ASP A 26 -16.47 6.37 7.38
CA ASP A 26 -15.76 7.35 8.20
C ASP A 26 -14.67 8.08 7.41
N MET A 27 -14.60 9.40 7.62
CA MET A 27 -13.62 10.31 7.01
C MET A 27 -12.18 10.14 7.52
N PHE A 28 -11.95 9.26 8.50
CA PHE A 28 -10.62 9.01 9.08
C PHE A 28 -10.13 7.60 8.80
N ILE A 29 -10.93 6.58 9.13
CA ILE A 29 -10.50 5.18 8.99
C ILE A 29 -10.26 4.84 7.51
N ARG A 30 -11.18 5.26 6.64
CA ARG A 30 -11.13 4.93 5.21
C ARG A 30 -9.86 5.44 4.51
N PRO A 31 -9.47 6.73 4.63
CA PRO A 31 -8.22 7.21 4.04
C PRO A 31 -7.00 6.67 4.81
N TYR A 32 -6.82 7.00 6.09
CA TYR A 32 -5.53 6.76 6.76
C TYR A 32 -5.21 5.28 7.01
N ILE A 33 -6.17 4.49 7.52
CA ILE A 33 -5.94 3.06 7.75
C ILE A 33 -5.88 2.33 6.42
N GLY A 34 -6.69 2.74 5.45
CA GLY A 34 -6.63 2.24 4.07
C GLY A 34 -5.25 2.41 3.45
N ASP A 35 -4.64 3.60 3.56
CA ASP A 35 -3.33 3.90 3.01
C ASP A 35 -2.18 3.12 3.66
N VAL A 36 -2.26 2.86 4.96
CA VAL A 36 -1.28 1.97 5.61
C VAL A 36 -1.46 0.53 5.11
N LEU A 37 -2.71 0.06 4.97
CA LEU A 37 -3.03 -1.29 4.54
C LEU A 37 -2.65 -1.54 3.07
N ILE A 38 -2.85 -0.57 2.18
CA ILE A 38 -2.58 -0.75 0.75
C ILE A 38 -1.10 -1.00 0.48
N VAL A 39 -0.18 -0.36 1.23
CA VAL A 39 1.26 -0.62 1.13
C VAL A 39 1.60 -2.06 1.53
N ILE A 40 0.97 -2.57 2.59
CA ILE A 40 1.14 -3.96 3.05
C ILE A 40 0.53 -4.93 2.03
N LEU A 41 -0.63 -4.59 1.48
CA LEU A 41 -1.30 -5.37 0.45
C LEU A 41 -0.45 -5.47 -0.82
N MET A 42 0.10 -4.36 -1.32
CA MET A 42 0.99 -4.36 -2.48
C MET A 42 2.27 -5.17 -2.22
N TYR A 43 2.85 -5.05 -1.03
CA TYR A 43 4.02 -5.86 -0.67
C TYR A 43 3.70 -7.36 -0.66
N THR A 44 2.60 -7.76 -0.02
CA THR A 44 2.19 -9.18 0.05
C THR A 44 1.81 -9.74 -1.32
N PHE A 45 1.21 -8.92 -2.19
CA PHE A 45 0.93 -9.26 -3.59
C PHE A 45 2.21 -9.56 -4.37
N ILE A 46 3.16 -8.61 -4.37
CA ILE A 46 4.42 -8.75 -5.10
C ILE A 46 5.21 -9.95 -4.58
N ARG A 47 5.29 -10.14 -3.26
CA ARG A 47 5.93 -11.31 -2.63
C ARG A 47 5.18 -12.62 -2.89
N GLY A 48 3.87 -12.56 -3.12
CA GLY A 48 3.03 -13.69 -3.49
C GLY A 48 3.28 -14.17 -4.92
N ILE A 49 3.55 -13.24 -5.85
CA ILE A 49 3.85 -13.55 -7.26
C ILE A 49 5.34 -13.87 -7.45
N HIS A 50 6.22 -13.00 -6.94
CA HIS A 50 7.66 -13.09 -7.11
C HIS A 50 8.31 -13.87 -5.96
N GLN A 51 8.95 -15.00 -6.30
CA GLN A 51 9.59 -15.85 -5.31
C GLN A 51 10.92 -15.29 -4.78
N LYS A 52 11.62 -14.48 -5.59
CA LYS A 52 12.89 -13.87 -5.18
C LYS A 52 12.61 -12.66 -4.30
N LYS A 53 13.31 -12.58 -3.15
CA LYS A 53 13.30 -11.38 -2.32
C LYS A 53 13.86 -10.22 -3.13
N ILE A 54 13.01 -9.26 -3.45
CA ILE A 54 13.44 -7.99 -4.04
C ILE A 54 14.02 -7.16 -2.90
N LYS A 55 15.31 -6.84 -2.99
CA LYS A 55 15.98 -6.04 -1.97
C LYS A 55 15.34 -4.64 -1.95
N PHE A 56 14.99 -4.15 -0.77
CA PHE A 56 14.37 -2.83 -0.59
C PHE A 56 13.00 -2.65 -1.27
N LEU A 57 12.24 -3.73 -1.48
CA LEU A 57 10.86 -3.66 -2.00
C LEU A 57 9.99 -2.61 -1.30
N PRO A 58 10.00 -2.48 0.04
CA PRO A 58 9.18 -1.47 0.72
C PRO A 58 9.56 -0.04 0.34
N ILE A 59 10.84 0.22 0.08
CA ILE A 59 11.32 1.55 -0.33
C ILE A 59 10.85 1.86 -1.75
N TYR A 60 10.87 0.89 -2.66
CA TYR A 60 10.32 1.08 -3.99
C TYR A 60 8.82 1.38 -3.96
N LEU A 61 8.05 0.70 -3.10
CA LEU A 61 6.62 0.98 -2.92
C LEU A 61 6.38 2.40 -2.39
N LEU A 62 7.18 2.84 -1.41
CA LEU A 62 7.13 4.21 -0.89
C LEU A 62 7.43 5.25 -1.98
N LEU A 63 8.48 5.03 -2.78
CA LEU A 63 8.84 5.94 -3.87
C LEU A 63 7.72 6.02 -4.92
N VAL A 64 7.13 4.88 -5.29
CA VAL A 64 5.99 4.86 -6.21
C VAL A 64 4.81 5.64 -5.63
N ALA A 65 4.48 5.44 -4.35
CA ALA A 65 3.40 6.18 -3.69
C ALA A 65 3.65 7.69 -3.67
N ILE A 66 4.88 8.13 -3.35
CA ILE A 66 5.28 9.54 -3.38
C ILE A 66 5.15 10.12 -4.80
N VAL A 67 5.55 9.36 -5.83
CA VAL A 67 5.42 9.81 -7.22
C VAL A 67 3.94 9.95 -7.62
N VAL A 68 3.09 9.02 -7.21
CA VAL A 68 1.64 9.10 -7.43
C VAL A 68 1.05 10.33 -6.75
N GLU A 69 1.42 10.60 -5.49
CA GLU A 69 0.99 11.78 -4.74
C GLU A 69 1.45 13.09 -5.38
N ILE A 70 2.71 13.15 -5.83
CA ILE A 70 3.22 14.32 -6.55
C ILE A 70 2.48 14.49 -7.89
N ALA A 71 2.15 13.40 -8.58
CA ALA A 71 1.37 13.47 -9.81
C ALA A 71 -0.05 13.98 -9.57
N GLN A 72 -0.65 13.66 -8.42
CA GLN A 72 -1.93 14.22 -7.98
C GLN A 72 -1.80 15.71 -7.64
N TYR A 73 -0.70 16.12 -6.99
CA TYR A 73 -0.41 17.54 -6.71
C TYR A 73 -0.33 18.40 -7.98
N PHE A 74 0.26 17.88 -9.07
CA PHE A 74 0.33 18.59 -10.35
C PHE A 74 -1.02 18.67 -11.09
N ASN A 75 -2.12 18.26 -10.46
CA ASN A 75 -3.48 18.43 -10.97
C ASN A 75 -3.63 17.93 -12.42
N LEU A 76 -3.07 16.75 -12.73
CA LEU A 76 -3.46 16.00 -13.94
C LEU A 76 -4.99 15.76 -14.00
N ALA A 77 -5.71 15.96 -12.89
CA ALA A 77 -7.16 15.95 -12.78
C ALA A 77 -7.88 17.26 -13.20
N GLU A 78 -7.24 18.43 -13.18
CA GLU A 78 -7.88 19.70 -13.62
C GLU A 78 -8.11 19.74 -15.13
N ASN A 79 -7.34 18.99 -15.93
CA ASN A 79 -7.59 18.86 -17.36
C ASN A 79 -8.82 17.98 -17.71
N PHE A 80 -9.49 17.39 -16.72
CA PHE A 80 -10.61 16.45 -16.90
C PHE A 80 -11.80 16.76 -15.97
N GLU A 81 -12.05 18.03 -15.65
CA GLU A 81 -13.19 18.47 -14.82
C GLU A 81 -14.56 17.96 -15.32
N ASP A 82 -14.71 17.72 -16.62
CA ASP A 82 -15.95 17.24 -17.22
C ASP A 82 -16.35 15.80 -16.81
N ASN A 83 -15.41 14.99 -16.28
CA ASN A 83 -15.68 13.60 -15.92
C ASN A 83 -15.48 13.34 -14.41
N ILE A 84 -16.59 13.40 -13.67
CA ILE A 84 -16.71 13.07 -12.24
C ILE A 84 -16.05 11.73 -11.89
N LEU A 85 -16.14 10.73 -12.80
CA LEU A 85 -15.50 9.43 -12.64
C LEU A 85 -13.97 9.50 -12.68
N MET A 86 -13.39 10.30 -13.58
CA MET A 86 -11.94 10.42 -13.73
C MET A 86 -11.32 11.18 -12.55
N SER A 87 -12.01 12.24 -12.10
CA SER A 87 -11.64 13.00 -10.89
C SER A 87 -11.72 12.16 -9.61
N THR A 88 -12.63 11.17 -9.56
CA THR A 88 -12.74 10.24 -8.42
C THR A 88 -11.68 9.14 -8.44
N ILE A 89 -11.27 8.67 -9.63
CA ILE A 89 -10.28 7.60 -9.80
C ILE A 89 -8.84 8.10 -9.62
N ILE A 90 -8.53 9.32 -10.08
CA ILE A 90 -7.19 9.92 -9.97
C ILE A 90 -6.91 10.40 -8.53
N GLY A 91 -7.94 10.66 -7.74
CA GLY A 91 -7.82 11.30 -6.43
C GLY A 91 -7.81 12.82 -6.58
N ARG A 92 -8.53 13.51 -5.70
CA ARG A 92 -8.86 14.94 -5.85
C ARG A 92 -7.86 15.89 -5.19
N THR A 93 -6.99 15.43 -4.31
CA THR A 93 -6.11 16.32 -3.53
C THR A 93 -4.94 15.56 -2.94
N PHE A 94 -3.73 16.08 -3.17
CA PHE A 94 -2.53 15.74 -2.43
C PHE A 94 -2.72 15.99 -0.92
N ASP A 95 -2.48 14.98 -0.08
CA ASP A 95 -2.38 15.13 1.39
C ASP A 95 -1.04 14.59 1.89
N ILE A 96 -0.30 15.43 2.62
CA ILE A 96 0.97 15.07 3.26
C ILE A 96 0.76 13.92 4.26
N LYS A 97 -0.43 13.79 4.84
CA LYS A 97 -0.77 12.69 5.74
C LYS A 97 -0.71 11.33 5.04
N ASP A 98 -1.00 11.26 3.75
CA ASP A 98 -0.98 10.01 3.00
C ASP A 98 0.47 9.53 2.86
N ILE A 99 1.42 10.46 2.65
CA ILE A 99 2.87 10.19 2.71
C ILE A 99 3.27 9.62 4.09
N TYR A 100 2.75 10.17 5.20
CA TYR A 100 3.02 9.62 6.53
C TYR A 100 2.44 8.21 6.68
N CYS A 101 1.23 7.95 6.20
CA CYS A 101 0.63 6.61 6.19
C CYS A 101 1.48 5.62 5.40
N TYR A 102 1.94 5.99 4.20
CA TYR A 102 2.80 5.17 3.38
C TYR A 102 4.15 4.89 4.04
N LEU A 103 4.72 5.89 4.73
CA LEU A 103 5.93 5.73 5.52
C LEU A 103 5.72 4.72 6.66
N VAL A 104 4.61 4.81 7.40
CA VAL A 104 4.26 3.88 8.49
C VAL A 104 4.14 2.46 7.96
N GLY A 105 3.39 2.25 6.88
CA GLY A 105 3.26 0.94 6.22
C GLY A 105 4.62 0.38 5.78
N THR A 106 5.48 1.23 5.24
CA THR A 106 6.84 0.87 4.83
C THR A 106 7.71 0.44 6.02
N VAL A 107 7.67 1.16 7.13
CA VAL A 107 8.42 0.82 8.36
C VAL A 107 7.97 -0.53 8.92
N ILE A 108 6.66 -0.79 8.96
CA ILE A 108 6.10 -2.07 9.41
C ILE A 108 6.68 -3.23 8.59
N ILE A 109 6.73 -3.08 7.26
CA ILE A 109 7.26 -4.12 6.38
C ILE A 109 8.78 -4.29 6.57
N LEU A 110 9.53 -3.19 6.72
CA LEU A 110 10.97 -3.28 6.97
C LEU A 110 11.29 -4.01 8.29
N MET A 111 10.50 -3.77 9.34
CA MET A 111 10.61 -4.51 10.60
C MET A 111 10.31 -6.00 10.39
N TRP A 112 9.25 -6.31 9.63
CA TRP A 112 8.91 -7.69 9.29
C TRP A 112 10.03 -8.41 8.50
N GLU A 113 10.61 -7.75 7.50
CA GLU A 113 11.72 -8.30 6.73
C GLU A 113 12.96 -8.57 7.60
N LYS A 114 13.29 -7.67 8.54
CA LYS A 114 14.38 -7.88 9.51
C LYS A 114 14.12 -9.10 10.39
N ILE A 115 12.91 -9.26 10.93
CA ILE A 115 12.53 -10.42 11.75
C ILE A 115 12.61 -11.71 10.93
N GLU A 116 12.15 -11.69 9.68
CA GLU A 116 12.23 -12.87 8.80
C GLU A 116 13.70 -13.24 8.51
N ILE A 117 14.57 -12.26 8.25
CA ILE A 117 16.01 -12.50 8.03
C ILE A 117 16.68 -13.05 9.29
N TYR A 118 16.42 -12.45 10.45
CA TYR A 118 16.99 -12.91 11.72
C TYR A 118 16.60 -14.35 12.03
N LYS A 119 15.32 -14.72 11.83
CA LYS A 119 14.87 -16.12 11.98
C LYS A 119 15.56 -17.07 11.01
N VAL A 120 15.90 -16.64 9.80
CA VAL A 120 16.63 -17.50 8.85
C VAL A 120 18.07 -17.71 9.30
N ILE A 121 18.76 -16.66 9.75
CA ILE A 121 20.16 -16.75 10.22
C ILE A 121 20.25 -17.56 11.52
N SER A 122 19.32 -17.36 12.46
CA SER A 122 19.31 -18.08 13.75
C SER A 122 18.95 -19.57 13.65
N ASN A 123 18.33 -20.00 12.54
CA ASN A 123 17.97 -21.41 12.30
C ASN A 123 18.89 -22.08 11.27
N ALA A 124 19.95 -21.40 10.84
CA ALA A 124 20.98 -21.89 9.92
C ALA A 124 22.26 -22.20 10.70
#